data_AF-A0A3C0SQ84-F1
#
_entry.id   AF-A0A3C0SQ84-F1
#
_cell.length_a   1.000
_cell.length_b   1.000
_cell.length_c   1.000
_cell.angle_alpha   90.00
_cell.angle_beta   90.00
_cell.angle_gamma   90.00
#
_symmetry.space_group_name_H-M   'P 1'
#
loop_
_entity.id
_entity.type
_entity.pdbx_description
1 polymer ?
#
loop_
_entity_poly.entity_id
_entity_poly.type
_entity_poly.pdbx_seq_one_letter_code
_entity_poly.pdbx_strand_id
1 'polypeptide(L)'
;MEEGYVQYIINPEKQRQINESNKKRNITHNCYMILNSNNEMIAKSNVSVNNNDTRFPYQFMIGVKRSYRGRSLGKWLYASMYKRLFETVNFDRALVCHHPANKHAINVSEWVGYKFNYLMTTHILYK
;
A
#
# COMPACT_ATOMS: atom_id res chain seq x y z
N MET A 1 5.88 2.07 25.12
CA MET A 1 5.97 2.64 23.76
C MET A 1 7.46 2.75 23.44
N GLU A 2 7.92 2.21 22.31
CA GLU A 2 9.30 2.48 21.86
C GLU A 2 9.39 3.98 21.52
N GLU A 3 10.44 4.67 21.98
CA GLU A 3 10.66 6.08 21.65
C GLU A 3 10.69 6.27 20.12
N GLY A 4 10.02 7.33 19.65
CA GLY A 4 10.02 7.71 18.23
C GLY A 4 8.94 7.08 17.35
N TYR A 5 8.01 6.27 17.88
CA TYR A 5 6.90 5.72 17.10
C TYR A 5 5.58 6.45 17.35
N VAL A 6 4.91 6.90 16.28
CA VAL A 6 3.52 7.39 16.32
C VAL A 6 2.57 6.21 16.23
N GLN A 7 1.68 6.06 17.22
CA GLN A 7 0.64 5.03 17.18
C GLN A 7 -0.51 5.49 16.28
N TYR A 8 -0.79 4.73 15.22
CA TYR A 8 -1.98 4.92 14.40
C TYR A 8 -2.98 3.78 14.67
N ILE A 9 -4.13 4.12 15.26
CA ILE A 9 -5.19 3.16 15.58
C ILE A 9 -6.31 3.30 14.55
N ILE A 10 -6.62 2.23 13.83
CA ILE A 10 -7.83 2.12 13.02
C ILE A 10 -8.83 1.28 13.81
N ASN A 11 -9.88 1.92 14.31
CA ASN A 11 -11.01 1.22 14.93
C ASN A 11 -12.11 0.95 13.87
N PRO A 12 -13.12 0.12 14.19
CA PRO A 12 -14.18 -0.21 13.23
C PRO A 12 -14.92 1.02 12.70
N GLU A 13 -15.15 2.02 13.53
CA GLU A 13 -15.84 3.25 13.14
C GLU A 13 -15.03 4.05 12.11
N LYS A 14 -13.73 4.24 12.37
CA LYS A 14 -12.82 4.89 11.42
C LYS A 14 -12.75 4.12 10.11
N GLN A 15 -12.74 2.79 10.15
CA GLN A 15 -12.77 1.96 8.94
C GLN A 15 -14.06 2.13 8.14
N ARG A 16 -15.22 2.23 8.80
CA ARG A 16 -16.51 2.53 8.12
C ARG A 16 -16.47 3.88 7.45
N GLN A 17 -15.96 4.92 8.12
CA GLN A 17 -15.81 6.26 7.54
C GLN A 17 -14.91 6.26 6.30
N ILE A 18 -13.79 5.51 6.34
CA ILE A 18 -12.92 5.32 5.18
C ILE A 18 -13.68 4.64 4.04
N ASN A 19 -14.45 3.59 4.34
CA ASN A 19 -15.23 2.87 3.33
C ASN A 19 -16.29 3.76 2.68
N GLU A 20 -17.03 4.55 3.47
CA GLU A 20 -18.03 5.49 2.94
C GLU A 20 -17.40 6.61 2.12
N SER A 21 -16.25 7.14 2.54
CA SER A 21 -15.48 8.11 1.75
C SER A 21 -15.03 7.52 0.42
N ASN A 22 -14.52 6.28 0.42
CA ASN A 22 -14.10 5.58 -0.79
C ASN A 22 -15.29 5.34 -1.75
N LYS A 23 -16.44 4.91 -1.23
CA LYS A 23 -17.67 4.75 -2.03
C LYS A 23 -18.07 6.07 -2.71
N LYS A 24 -18.13 7.18 -1.96
CA LYS A 24 -18.49 8.50 -2.49
C LYS A 24 -17.54 8.97 -3.58
N ARG A 25 -16.26 8.60 -3.49
CA ARG A 25 -15.21 8.95 -4.47
C ARG A 25 -15.06 7.93 -5.59
N ASN A 26 -15.91 6.90 -5.63
CA ASN A 26 -15.82 5.78 -6.54
C ASN A 26 -14.42 5.12 -6.55
N ILE A 27 -13.89 4.84 -5.35
CA ILE A 27 -12.58 4.23 -5.14
C ILE A 27 -12.74 2.78 -4.72
N THR A 28 -12.10 1.87 -5.46
CA THR A 28 -11.90 0.48 -5.03
C THR A 28 -10.65 0.39 -4.15
N HIS A 29 -10.80 -0.05 -2.91
CA HIS A 29 -9.69 -0.23 -1.98
C HIS A 29 -9.44 -1.72 -1.70
N ASN A 30 -8.29 -2.21 -2.13
CA ASN A 30 -7.88 -3.60 -1.91
C ASN A 30 -6.86 -3.67 -0.77
N CYS A 31 -7.12 -4.54 0.20
CA CYS A 31 -6.24 -4.77 1.36
C CYS A 31 -5.65 -6.18 1.28
N TYR A 32 -4.33 -6.28 1.43
CA TYR A 32 -3.59 -7.54 1.42
C TYR A 32 -3.02 -7.77 2.81
N MET A 33 -3.25 -8.95 3.37
CA MET A 33 -2.87 -9.29 4.74
C MET A 33 -2.19 -10.65 4.75
N ILE A 34 -1.13 -10.77 5.54
CA ILE A 34 -0.50 -12.05 5.85
C ILE A 34 -0.76 -12.32 7.32
N LEU A 35 -1.33 -13.49 7.61
CA LEU A 35 -1.64 -13.99 8.94
C LEU A 35 -0.61 -15.07 9.31
N ASN A 36 -0.26 -15.19 10.59
CA ASN A 36 0.50 -16.35 11.09
C ASN A 36 -0.45 -17.51 11.43
N SER A 37 0.11 -18.62 11.93
CA SER A 37 -0.64 -19.82 12.35
C SER A 37 -1.66 -19.56 13.46
N ASN A 38 -1.52 -18.45 14.19
CA ASN A 38 -2.41 -18.05 15.28
C ASN A 38 -3.47 -17.04 14.82
N ASN A 39 -3.63 -16.84 13.50
CA ASN A 39 -4.51 -15.83 12.89
C ASN A 39 -4.16 -14.38 13.26
N GLU A 40 -2.93 -14.11 13.69
CA GLU A 40 -2.49 -12.75 13.92
C GLU A 40 -1.97 -12.13 12.62
N MET A 41 -2.38 -10.90 12.32
CA MET A 41 -1.85 -10.15 11.18
C MET A 41 -0.38 -9.79 11.43
N ILE A 42 0.51 -10.24 10.55
CA ILE A 42 1.97 -10.02 10.64
C ILE A 42 2.51 -9.11 9.54
N ALA A 43 1.77 -8.94 8.46
CA ALA A 43 2.08 -7.97 7.41
C ALA A 43 0.80 -7.48 6.73
N LYS A 44 0.83 -6.24 6.22
CA LYS A 44 -0.29 -5.60 5.51
C LYS A 44 0.22 -4.69 4.40
N SER A 45 -0.49 -4.66 3.29
CA SER A 45 -0.42 -3.57 2.31
C SER A 45 -1.82 -3.22 1.78
N ASN A 46 -1.94 -2.10 1.08
CA ASN A 46 -3.17 -1.73 0.39
C ASN A 46 -2.90 -0.97 -0.90
N VAL A 47 -3.83 -1.09 -1.84
CA VAL A 47 -3.88 -0.27 -3.05
C VAL A 47 -5.27 0.28 -3.26
N SER A 48 -5.34 1.54 -3.65
CA SER A 48 -6.57 2.21 -4.02
C SER A 48 -6.57 2.43 -5.52
N VAL A 49 -7.70 2.17 -6.16
CA VAL A 49 -7.95 2.44 -7.57
C VAL A 49 -9.11 3.41 -7.63
N ASN A 50 -8.89 4.59 -8.22
CA ASN A 50 -9.99 5.48 -8.57
C ASN A 50 -10.69 4.90 -9.80
N ASN A 51 -11.94 4.48 -9.68
CA ASN A 51 -12.64 3.86 -10.80
C ASN A 51 -13.04 4.90 -11.87
N ASN A 52 -12.97 6.20 -11.56
CA ASN A 52 -13.13 7.26 -12.56
C ASN A 52 -11.86 7.46 -13.42
N ASP A 53 -10.68 7.05 -12.91
CA ASP A 53 -9.43 7.02 -13.66
C ASP A 53 -8.53 5.87 -13.15
N THR A 54 -8.68 4.71 -13.79
CA THR A 54 -8.00 3.47 -13.38
C THR A 54 -6.52 3.43 -13.73
N ARG A 55 -6.01 4.42 -14.46
CA ARG A 55 -4.63 4.40 -15.00
C ARG A 55 -3.55 4.47 -13.92
N PHE A 56 -3.89 4.99 -12.74
CA PHE A 56 -2.95 5.31 -11.67
C PHE A 56 -3.32 4.70 -10.31
N PRO A 57 -3.32 3.37 -10.15
CA PRO A 57 -3.47 2.75 -8.84
C PRO A 57 -2.44 3.28 -7.84
N TYR A 58 -2.86 3.55 -6.61
CA TYR A 58 -2.00 4.13 -5.57
C TYR A 58 -1.88 3.22 -4.35
N GLN A 59 -0.64 2.79 -4.06
CA GLN A 59 -0.30 2.02 -2.87
C GLN A 59 0.01 2.99 -1.72
N PHE A 60 -0.80 2.95 -0.66
CA PHE A 60 -0.68 3.90 0.45
C PHE A 60 0.25 3.41 1.55
N MET A 61 0.11 2.16 2.00
CA MET A 61 0.96 1.60 3.05
C MET A 61 1.47 0.19 2.73
N ILE A 62 2.66 -0.12 3.23
CA ILE A 62 3.17 -1.47 3.37
C ILE A 62 3.89 -1.59 4.70
N GLY A 63 3.62 -2.66 5.45
CA GLY A 63 4.20 -2.87 6.76
C GLY A 63 4.35 -4.34 7.10
N VAL A 64 5.44 -4.67 7.79
CA VAL A 64 5.73 -6.01 8.33
C VAL A 64 6.13 -5.84 9.80
N LYS A 65 5.50 -6.62 10.69
CA LYS A 65 5.85 -6.66 12.13
C LYS A 65 7.36 -6.93 12.28
N ARG A 66 8.01 -6.22 13.22
CA ARG A 66 9.48 -6.24 13.38
C ARG A 66 10.06 -7.66 13.49
N SER A 67 9.45 -8.53 14.29
CA SER A 67 9.84 -9.94 14.49
C SER A 67 9.68 -10.84 13.25
N TYR A 68 8.95 -10.37 12.22
CA TYR A 68 8.72 -11.08 10.97
C TYR A 68 9.45 -10.46 9.77
N ARG A 69 10.25 -9.40 9.98
CA ARG A 69 11.10 -8.81 8.94
C ARG A 69 12.21 -9.79 8.53
N GLY A 70 12.81 -9.55 7.36
CA GLY A 70 13.83 -10.44 6.78
C GLY A 70 13.29 -11.69 6.09
N ARG A 71 11.97 -11.93 6.14
CA ARG A 71 11.30 -13.11 5.54
C ARG A 71 10.64 -12.83 4.18
N SER A 72 11.05 -11.76 3.51
CA SER A 72 10.50 -11.34 2.21
C SER A 72 8.98 -11.08 2.17
N LEU A 73 8.29 -10.94 3.31
CA LEU A 73 6.83 -10.77 3.35
C LEU A 73 6.34 -9.52 2.61
N GLY A 74 7.11 -8.42 2.64
CA GLY A 74 6.79 -7.22 1.86
C GLY A 74 6.79 -7.47 0.34
N LYS A 75 7.72 -8.33 -0.14
CA LYS A 75 7.79 -8.71 -1.56
C LYS A 75 6.56 -9.53 -1.96
N TRP A 76 6.14 -10.47 -1.11
CA TRP A 76 4.93 -11.27 -1.33
C TRP A 76 3.66 -10.42 -1.36
N LEU A 77 3.57 -9.39 -0.51
CA LEU A 77 2.47 -8.43 -0.56
C LEU A 77 2.44 -7.66 -1.89
N TYR A 78 3.58 -7.12 -2.34
CA TYR A 78 3.68 -6.47 -3.64
C TYR A 78 3.30 -7.40 -4.79
N ALA A 79 3.84 -8.62 -4.82
CA ALA A 79 3.55 -9.59 -5.88
C ALA A 79 2.05 -9.92 -5.95
N SER A 80 1.42 -10.16 -4.80
CA SER A 80 -0.02 -10.45 -4.71
C SER A 80 -0.86 -9.26 -5.18
N MET A 81 -0.47 -8.06 -4.76
CA MET A 81 -1.12 -6.81 -5.17
C MET A 81 -1.03 -6.59 -6.68
N TYR A 82 0.17 -6.72 -7.25
CA TYR A 82 0.40 -6.53 -8.67
C TYR A 82 -0.32 -7.57 -9.50
N LYS A 83 -0.27 -8.85 -9.15
CA LYS A 83 -1.02 -9.90 -9.83
C LYS A 83 -2.49 -9.52 -9.95
N ARG A 84 -3.11 -9.11 -8.84
CA ARG A 84 -4.52 -8.69 -8.85
C ARG A 84 -4.76 -7.46 -9.71
N LEU A 85 -3.90 -6.45 -9.66
CA LEU A 85 -4.02 -5.26 -10.51
C LEU A 85 -3.96 -5.63 -11.99
N PHE A 86 -2.98 -6.43 -12.40
CA PHE A 86 -2.85 -6.90 -13.79
C PHE A 86 -4.07 -7.70 -14.26
N GLU A 87 -4.67 -8.51 -13.38
CA GLU A 87 -5.83 -9.33 -13.71
C GLU A 87 -7.16 -8.55 -13.76
N THR A 88 -7.26 -7.40 -13.08
CA THR A 88 -8.56 -6.76 -12.83
C THR A 88 -8.65 -5.29 -13.22
N VAL A 89 -7.52 -4.65 -13.55
CA VAL A 89 -7.45 -3.21 -13.84
C VAL A 89 -6.61 -3.00 -15.09
N ASN A 90 -7.14 -2.25 -16.05
CA ASN A 90 -6.31 -1.71 -17.13
C ASN A 90 -5.64 -0.41 -16.62
N PHE A 91 -4.35 -0.48 -16.30
CA PHE A 91 -3.58 0.63 -15.73
C PHE A 91 -2.30 0.92 -16.53
N ASP A 92 -1.83 2.17 -16.48
CA ASP A 92 -0.56 2.59 -17.09
C ASP A 92 0.60 2.32 -16.12
N ARG A 93 0.48 2.85 -14.89
CA ARG A 93 1.50 2.68 -13.85
C ARG A 93 0.91 2.70 -12.46
N ALA A 94 1.46 1.87 -11.56
CA ALA A 94 1.17 1.93 -10.14
C ALA A 94 2.06 2.98 -9.46
N LEU A 95 1.49 3.72 -8.51
CA LEU A 95 2.16 4.79 -7.78
C LEU A 95 2.38 4.39 -6.32
N VAL A 96 3.50 4.83 -5.76
CA VAL A 96 3.84 4.71 -4.34
C VAL A 96 4.61 5.95 -3.89
N CYS A 97 4.38 6.37 -2.65
CA CYS A 97 5.15 7.43 -2.00
C CYS A 97 5.88 6.89 -0.78
N HIS A 98 7.17 7.22 -0.67
CA HIS A 98 7.97 6.91 0.50
C HIS A 98 8.63 8.18 1.02
N HIS A 99 8.81 8.26 2.34
CA HIS A 99 9.68 9.27 2.91
C HIS A 99 11.13 9.02 2.42
N PRO A 100 11.92 10.06 2.05
CA PRO A 100 13.26 9.89 1.48
C PRO A 100 14.23 9.10 2.38
N ALA A 101 14.03 9.20 3.70
CA ALA A 101 14.80 8.49 4.71
C ALA A 101 14.37 7.02 4.91
N ASN A 102 13.23 6.59 4.36
CA ASN A 102 12.74 5.21 4.50
C ASN A 102 13.41 4.27 3.49
N LYS A 103 14.72 4.06 3.66
CA LYS A 103 15.55 3.23 2.77
C LYS A 103 15.01 1.80 2.64
N HIS A 104 14.46 1.23 3.70
CA HIS A 104 13.89 -0.11 3.64
C HIS A 104 12.71 -0.23 2.68
N ALA A 105 11.76 0.71 2.72
CA ALA A 105 10.60 0.67 1.82
C ALA A 105 10.97 1.05 0.38
N ILE A 106 11.92 1.97 0.21
CA ILE A 106 12.49 2.32 -1.11
C ILE A 106 13.12 1.08 -1.75
N ASN A 107 14.02 0.39 -1.04
CA ASN A 107 14.71 -0.80 -1.56
C ASN A 107 13.74 -1.91 -1.96
N VAL A 108 12.66 -2.12 -1.19
CA VAL A 108 11.63 -3.11 -1.57
C VAL A 108 10.91 -2.69 -2.85
N SER A 109 10.61 -1.40 -3.01
CA SER A 109 9.94 -0.86 -4.20
C SER A 109 10.82 -0.97 -5.44
N GLU A 110 12.10 -0.61 -5.34
CA GLU A 110 13.08 -0.77 -6.42
C GLU A 110 13.22 -2.23 -6.83
N TRP A 111 13.27 -3.14 -5.86
CA TRP A 111 13.41 -4.58 -6.12
C TRP A 111 12.22 -5.16 -6.91
N VAL A 112 11.00 -4.65 -6.69
CA VAL A 112 9.82 -5.07 -7.47
C VAL A 112 9.61 -4.26 -8.75
N GLY A 113 10.59 -3.42 -9.14
CA GLY A 113 10.61 -2.72 -10.42
C GLY A 113 10.00 -1.32 -10.42
N TYR A 114 9.64 -0.74 -9.26
CA TYR A 114 9.28 0.69 -9.23
C TYR A 114 10.49 1.54 -9.61
N LYS A 115 10.27 2.49 -10.51
CA LYS A 115 11.25 3.53 -10.86
C LYS A 115 10.90 4.80 -10.10
N PHE A 116 11.81 5.28 -9.25
CA PHE A 116 11.63 6.54 -8.54
C PHE A 116 11.92 7.70 -9.51
N ASN A 117 10.87 8.40 -9.93
CA ASN A 117 11.00 9.65 -10.67
C ASN A 117 10.35 10.77 -9.86
N TYR A 118 11.17 11.48 -9.07
CA TYR A 118 10.73 12.50 -8.09
C TYR A 118 9.80 13.57 -8.69
N LEU A 119 9.97 13.88 -9.98
CA LEU A 119 9.22 14.90 -10.70
C LEU A 119 7.81 14.46 -11.15
N MET A 120 7.55 13.16 -11.31
CA MET A 120 6.23 12.66 -11.76
C MET A 120 5.23 12.49 -10.61
N THR A 121 5.69 12.23 -9.39
CA THR A 121 4.83 11.87 -8.26
C THR A 121 3.99 13.05 -7.76
N THR A 122 4.49 14.28 -7.86
CA THR A 122 3.80 15.49 -7.40
C THR A 122 2.68 15.96 -8.33
N HIS A 123 2.73 15.65 -9.63
CA HIS A 123 1.73 16.11 -10.60
C HIS A 123 0.46 15.25 -10.66
N ILE A 124 0.54 13.98 -10.24
CA ILE A 124 -0.57 13.02 -10.35
C ILE A 124 -1.39 12.96 -9.05
N LEU A 125 -0.76 13.17 -7.89
CA LEU A 125 -1.44 13.07 -6.59
C LEU A 125 -2.21 14.33 -6.18
N TYR A 126 -1.96 15.46 -6.84
CA TYR A 126 -2.51 16.78 -6.51
C TYR A 126 -3.33 17.41 -7.65
N LYS A 127 -3.75 16.61 -8.63
CA LYS A 127 -4.82 16.95 -9.59
C LYS A 127 -6.10 16.23 -9.19
#